data_AF-A0A914L625-F1
#
_entry.id   AF-A0A914L625-F1
#
_cell.length_a   1.000
_cell.length_b   1.000
_cell.length_c   1.000
_cell.angle_alpha   90.00
_cell.angle_beta   90.00
_cell.angle_gamma   90.00
#
_symmetry.space_group_name_H-M   'P 1'
#
loop_
_entity.id
_entity.type
_entity.pdbx_description
1 polymer ?
#
loop_
_entity_poly.entity_id
_entity_poly.type
_entity_poly.pdbx_seq_one_letter_code
_entity_poly.pdbx_strand_id
1 'polypeptide(L)'
;MFEKHTAIYVEKYTKQGCGNCPKVAGQCMTCTENLCNSESFSRDKIYSCFHTADRKYYTTCAFGIEKCHYGENTDSRFVGCGTCPDGDHDCFDCNTKNCNTNDNLRKAYRCYESNGKITNSKARRCDKMKCYIASTLIGYRTGRAVSLTVSRHLQI
;
A
#
# COMPACT_ATOMS: atom_id res chain seq x y z
N MET A 1 -34.82 -7.78 -2.54
CA MET A 1 -33.86 -7.95 -3.65
C MET A 1 -32.58 -7.25 -3.24
N PHE A 2 -31.55 -7.99 -2.81
CA PHE A 2 -30.22 -7.43 -2.56
C PHE A 2 -29.31 -7.75 -3.75
N GLU A 3 -28.55 -6.75 -4.17
CA GLU A 3 -27.83 -6.64 -5.44
C GLU A 3 -26.73 -7.70 -5.62
N LYS A 4 -26.79 -8.43 -6.74
CA LYS A 4 -25.81 -9.44 -7.22
C LYS A 4 -24.52 -8.85 -7.83
N HIS A 5 -24.09 -7.64 -7.45
CA HIS A 5 -23.10 -6.91 -8.26
C HIS A 5 -21.63 -7.01 -7.80
N THR A 6 -21.33 -7.71 -6.71
CA THR A 6 -19.97 -7.76 -6.11
C THR A 6 -19.22 -9.08 -6.24
N ALA A 7 -19.85 -10.16 -6.74
CA ALA A 7 -19.28 -11.52 -6.71
C ALA A 7 -18.53 -11.96 -8.01
N ILE A 8 -18.66 -11.20 -9.10
CA ILE A 8 -18.38 -11.71 -10.46
C ILE A 8 -16.91 -12.11 -10.68
N TYR A 9 -15.94 -11.49 -9.99
CA TYR A 9 -14.51 -11.82 -10.19
C TYR A 9 -13.99 -12.94 -9.29
N VAL A 10 -14.55 -13.09 -8.07
CA VAL A 10 -14.10 -14.10 -7.11
C VAL A 10 -14.59 -15.50 -7.52
N GLU A 11 -15.82 -15.60 -8.03
CA GLU A 11 -16.42 -16.89 -8.42
C GLU A 11 -15.67 -17.61 -9.54
N LYS A 12 -15.09 -16.86 -10.50
CA LYS A 12 -14.42 -17.46 -11.67
C LYS A 12 -13.11 -18.19 -11.31
N TYR A 13 -12.44 -17.79 -10.23
CA TYR A 13 -11.11 -18.30 -9.87
C TYR A 13 -11.06 -18.99 -8.51
N THR A 14 -12.19 -19.08 -7.80
CA THR A 14 -12.27 -19.78 -6.52
C THR A 14 -12.65 -21.24 -6.75
N LYS A 15 -11.88 -22.16 -6.16
CA LYS A 15 -12.20 -23.60 -6.14
C LYS A 15 -12.54 -24.01 -4.71
N GLN A 16 -13.62 -24.75 -4.55
CA GLN A 16 -14.04 -25.36 -3.28
C GLN A 16 -13.91 -26.88 -3.39
N GLY A 17 -13.62 -27.55 -2.28
CA GLY A 17 -13.51 -29.00 -2.23
C GLY A 17 -13.27 -29.49 -0.80
N CYS A 18 -13.17 -30.81 -0.65
CA CYS A 18 -12.89 -31.47 0.62
C CYS A 18 -11.39 -31.75 0.78
N GLY A 19 -10.89 -31.72 2.02
CA GLY A 19 -9.51 -32.05 2.35
C GLY A 19 -8.63 -30.82 2.63
N ASN A 20 -7.31 -31.05 2.68
CA ASN A 20 -6.32 -30.01 2.97
C ASN A 20 -5.99 -29.18 1.73
N CYS A 21 -5.52 -27.94 1.97
CA CYS A 21 -5.00 -27.08 0.92
C CYS A 21 -3.87 -27.74 0.10
N PRO A 22 -3.94 -27.73 -1.24
CA PRO A 22 -2.84 -28.19 -2.07
C PRO A 22 -1.62 -27.30 -1.87
N LYS A 23 -0.41 -27.89 -1.85
CA LYS A 23 0.85 -27.14 -1.67
C LYS A 23 1.10 -26.07 -2.73
N VAL A 24 0.46 -26.16 -3.90
CA VAL A 24 0.63 -25.25 -5.05
C VAL A 24 -0.52 -24.27 -5.25
N ALA A 25 -1.52 -24.25 -4.34
CA ALA A 25 -2.80 -23.55 -4.57
C ALA A 25 -2.76 -22.02 -4.38
N GLY A 26 -1.59 -21.39 -4.27
CA GLY A 26 -1.51 -19.95 -3.98
C GLY A 26 -2.10 -19.62 -2.60
N GLN A 27 -3.01 -18.64 -2.52
CA GLN A 27 -3.75 -18.35 -1.29
C GLN A 27 -4.82 -19.43 -1.07
N CYS A 28 -4.58 -20.35 -0.15
CA CYS A 28 -5.52 -21.41 0.23
C CYS A 28 -5.67 -21.50 1.73
N MET A 29 -6.91 -21.69 2.20
CA MET A 29 -7.25 -21.82 3.61
C MET A 29 -8.07 -23.10 3.83
N THR A 30 -7.68 -23.90 4.83
CA THR A 30 -8.46 -25.07 5.29
C THR A 30 -9.34 -24.66 6.47
N CYS A 31 -10.53 -25.24 6.59
CA CYS A 31 -11.43 -25.06 7.72
C CYS A 31 -12.04 -26.39 8.13
N THR A 32 -12.41 -26.52 9.41
CA THR A 32 -12.84 -27.80 10.03
C THR A 32 -14.30 -27.81 10.45
N GLU A 33 -14.98 -26.67 10.40
CA GLU A 33 -16.40 -26.57 10.73
C GLU A 33 -17.28 -27.10 9.58
N ASN A 34 -18.50 -27.52 9.90
CA ASN A 34 -19.43 -28.00 8.88
C ASN A 34 -19.80 -26.88 7.90
N LEU A 35 -19.71 -27.12 6.59
CA LEU A 35 -20.02 -26.16 5.52
C LEU A 35 -19.24 -24.83 5.62
N CYS A 36 -18.03 -24.85 6.18
CA CYS A 36 -17.22 -23.67 6.42
C CYS A 36 -16.57 -23.05 5.18
N ASN A 37 -16.49 -23.79 4.07
CA ASN A 37 -15.86 -23.38 2.83
C ASN A 37 -16.74 -22.41 2.01
N SER A 38 -17.36 -21.43 2.68
CA SER A 38 -18.30 -20.46 2.08
C SER A 38 -17.61 -19.26 1.44
N GLU A 39 -18.37 -18.44 0.70
CA GLU A 39 -17.89 -17.16 0.17
C GLU A 39 -17.47 -16.19 1.29
N SER A 40 -18.20 -16.16 2.40
CA SER A 40 -17.85 -15.31 3.55
C SER A 40 -16.51 -15.73 4.15
N PHE A 41 -16.27 -17.04 4.29
CA PHE A 41 -14.99 -17.54 4.76
C PHE A 41 -13.84 -17.11 3.84
N SER A 42 -14.03 -17.22 2.51
CA SER A 42 -13.05 -16.74 1.54
C SER A 42 -12.75 -15.25 1.74
N ARG A 43 -13.77 -14.40 1.77
CA ARG A 43 -13.63 -12.95 1.97
C ARG A 43 -12.91 -12.61 3.28
N ASP A 44 -13.22 -13.34 4.35
CA ASP A 44 -12.68 -13.09 5.69
C ASP A 44 -11.26 -13.60 5.87
N LYS A 45 -10.85 -14.65 5.17
CA LYS A 45 -9.53 -15.28 5.34
C LYS A 45 -8.52 -14.96 4.26
N ILE A 46 -8.95 -14.72 3.03
CA ILE A 46 -8.07 -14.45 1.89
C ILE A 46 -7.73 -12.95 1.81
N TYR A 47 -6.44 -12.61 1.66
CA TYR A 47 -6.00 -11.21 1.61
C TYR A 47 -6.38 -10.60 0.26
N SER A 48 -7.00 -9.41 0.32
CA SER A 48 -7.52 -8.72 -0.85
C SER A 48 -7.31 -7.22 -0.76
N CYS A 49 -7.26 -6.61 -1.94
CA CYS A 49 -7.15 -5.17 -2.14
C CYS A 49 -8.24 -4.72 -3.11
N PHE A 50 -8.61 -3.43 -3.06
CA PHE A 50 -9.39 -2.85 -4.14
C PHE A 50 -8.62 -2.91 -5.45
N HIS A 51 -9.30 -3.31 -6.51
CA HIS A 51 -8.75 -3.35 -7.87
C HIS A 51 -9.07 -2.07 -8.63
N THR A 52 -10.12 -1.35 -8.23
CA THR A 52 -10.55 -0.11 -8.85
C THR A 52 -10.67 1.02 -7.82
N ALA A 53 -10.43 2.25 -8.27
CA ALA A 53 -10.42 3.42 -7.37
C ALA A 53 -11.81 3.76 -6.82
N ASP A 54 -12.88 3.32 -7.49
CA ASP A 54 -14.27 3.49 -7.06
C ASP A 54 -14.71 2.47 -5.99
N ARG A 55 -13.80 1.56 -5.59
CA ARG A 55 -14.02 0.54 -4.54
C ARG A 55 -15.12 -0.47 -4.85
N LYS A 56 -15.59 -0.54 -6.11
CA LYS A 56 -16.62 -1.51 -6.51
C LYS A 56 -16.08 -2.92 -6.64
N TYR A 57 -14.82 -3.04 -7.01
CA TYR A 57 -14.18 -4.33 -7.26
C TYR A 57 -12.96 -4.51 -6.37
N TYR A 58 -12.86 -5.70 -5.78
CA TYR A 58 -11.68 -6.17 -5.06
C TYR A 58 -11.10 -7.38 -5.78
N THR A 59 -9.82 -7.61 -5.57
CA THR A 59 -9.12 -8.77 -6.10
C THR A 59 -8.30 -9.42 -4.99
N THR A 60 -8.20 -10.74 -5.06
CA THR A 60 -7.28 -11.51 -4.22
C THR A 60 -5.85 -11.25 -4.67
N CYS A 61 -4.96 -11.03 -3.70
CA CYS A 61 -3.55 -10.84 -4.02
C CYS A 61 -2.83 -12.16 -4.27
N ALA A 62 -1.72 -12.10 -4.99
CA ALA A 62 -0.84 -13.26 -5.13
C ALA A 62 -0.38 -13.76 -3.74
N PHE A 63 0.02 -15.04 -3.67
CA PHE A 63 0.54 -15.62 -2.44
C PHE A 63 1.77 -14.83 -1.93
N GLY A 64 1.78 -14.55 -0.61
CA GLY A 64 2.84 -13.76 0.04
C GLY A 64 2.73 -12.25 -0.17
N ILE A 65 1.77 -11.75 -0.95
CA ILE A 65 1.53 -10.32 -1.14
C ILE A 65 0.45 -9.85 -0.15
N GLU A 66 0.89 -9.30 0.97
CA GLU A 66 0.06 -8.74 2.04
C GLU A 66 0.14 -7.21 2.10
N LYS A 67 0.19 -6.59 0.92
CA LYS A 67 0.18 -5.14 0.75
C LYS A 67 -0.80 -4.74 -0.33
N CYS A 68 -1.41 -3.59 -0.14
CA CYS A 68 -2.21 -2.89 -1.14
C CYS A 68 -1.58 -1.53 -1.41
N HIS A 69 -1.75 -1.01 -2.62
CA HIS A 69 -1.40 0.36 -2.96
C HIS A 69 -2.58 1.10 -3.58
N TYR A 70 -2.57 2.41 -3.40
CA TYR A 70 -3.40 3.38 -4.12
C TYR A 70 -2.51 4.54 -4.50
N GLY A 71 -2.57 4.95 -5.75
CA GLY A 71 -1.95 6.19 -6.17
C GLY A 71 -2.69 6.90 -7.29
N GLU A 72 -2.34 8.18 -7.43
CA GLU A 72 -2.84 9.10 -8.43
C GLU A 72 -1.65 9.77 -9.12
N ASN A 73 -1.72 9.89 -10.43
CA ASN A 73 -0.87 10.78 -11.22
C ASN A 73 -1.77 11.75 -12.01
N THR A 74 -1.17 12.57 -12.88
CA THR A 74 -1.89 13.60 -13.66
C THR A 74 -3.04 13.02 -14.49
N ASP A 75 -2.90 11.79 -14.97
CA ASP A 75 -3.75 11.24 -16.03
C ASP A 75 -4.52 9.99 -15.59
N SER A 76 -4.21 9.43 -14.42
CA SER A 76 -4.74 8.12 -14.02
C SER A 76 -4.66 7.87 -12.51
N ARG A 77 -5.47 6.90 -12.09
CA ARG A 77 -5.38 6.28 -10.76
C ARG A 77 -4.94 4.84 -10.95
N PHE A 78 -4.07 4.36 -10.09
CA PHE A 78 -3.64 2.97 -10.08
C PHE A 78 -3.81 2.39 -8.68
N VAL A 79 -4.39 1.20 -8.63
CA VAL A 79 -4.85 0.58 -7.39
C VAL A 79 -4.68 -0.92 -7.51
N GLY A 80 -4.19 -1.56 -6.46
CA GLY A 80 -4.08 -3.00 -6.46
C GLY A 80 -3.26 -3.56 -5.32
N CYS A 81 -2.80 -4.79 -5.52
CA CYS A 81 -1.92 -5.49 -4.61
C CYS A 81 -0.46 -5.06 -4.81
N GLY A 82 0.35 -5.20 -3.75
CA GLY A 82 1.77 -4.86 -3.73
C GLY A 82 2.05 -3.47 -3.17
N THR A 83 3.28 -3.01 -3.39
CA THR A 83 3.74 -1.67 -2.99
C THR A 83 3.43 -0.64 -4.06
N CYS A 84 3.57 0.63 -3.70
CA CYS A 84 3.64 1.70 -4.69
C CYS A 84 4.75 1.40 -5.71
N PRO A 85 4.50 1.59 -7.02
CA PRO A 85 5.56 1.58 -8.00
C PRO A 85 6.53 2.74 -7.73
N ASP A 86 7.75 2.66 -8.26
CA ASP A 86 8.65 3.80 -8.25
C ASP A 86 8.17 4.86 -9.26
N GLY A 87 8.29 6.15 -8.92
CA GLY A 87 8.00 7.23 -9.86
C GLY A 87 7.49 8.52 -9.22
N ASP A 88 7.23 9.52 -10.06
CA ASP A 88 6.68 10.81 -9.67
C ASP A 88 5.15 10.74 -9.61
N HIS A 89 4.62 10.10 -8.58
CA HIS A 89 3.18 10.01 -8.37
C HIS A 89 2.85 10.08 -6.89
N ASP A 90 1.62 10.49 -6.59
CA ASP A 90 1.13 10.45 -5.24
C ASP A 90 0.63 9.04 -4.94
N CYS A 91 1.34 8.30 -4.07
CA CYS A 91 0.95 6.93 -3.73
C CYS A 91 1.17 6.61 -2.26
N PHE A 92 0.36 5.70 -1.75
CA PHE A 92 0.56 5.07 -0.47
C PHE A 92 0.33 3.55 -0.57
N ASP A 93 1.11 2.79 0.19
CA ASP A 93 0.89 1.37 0.43
C ASP A 93 0.39 1.10 1.86
N CYS A 94 -0.29 -0.02 2.07
CA CYS A 94 -0.85 -0.40 3.37
C CYS A 94 -1.00 -1.92 3.45
N ASN A 95 -1.08 -2.46 4.66
CA ASN A 95 -0.98 -3.90 4.94
C ASN A 95 -2.24 -4.50 5.59
N THR A 96 -3.39 -3.84 5.42
CA THR A 96 -4.69 -4.34 5.87
C THR A 96 -5.61 -4.57 4.66
N LYS A 97 -6.57 -5.49 4.79
CA LYS A 97 -7.47 -5.80 3.66
C LYS A 97 -8.20 -4.54 3.18
N ASN A 98 -8.26 -4.37 1.86
CA ASN A 98 -8.99 -3.28 1.20
C ASN A 98 -8.64 -1.88 1.75
N CYS A 99 -7.41 -1.69 2.22
CA CYS A 99 -6.97 -0.43 2.82
C CYS A 99 -6.64 0.67 1.81
N ASN A 100 -6.47 0.29 0.55
CA ASN A 100 -6.08 1.17 -0.55
C ASN A 100 -7.25 2.05 -1.02
N THR A 101 -7.56 3.10 -0.25
CA THR A 101 -8.65 4.05 -0.51
C THR A 101 -8.14 5.48 -0.67
N ASN A 102 -8.89 6.33 -1.40
CA ASN A 102 -8.56 7.76 -1.52
C ASN A 102 -8.51 8.48 -0.16
N ASP A 103 -9.41 8.11 0.78
CA ASP A 103 -9.41 8.69 2.13
C ASP A 103 -8.11 8.39 2.88
N ASN A 104 -7.59 7.18 2.74
CA ASN A 104 -6.32 6.78 3.34
C ASN A 104 -5.13 7.42 2.60
N LEU A 105 -5.23 7.64 1.28
CA LEU A 105 -4.24 8.41 0.51
C LEU A 105 -4.11 9.82 1.10
N ARG A 106 -5.24 10.52 1.29
CA ARG A 106 -5.28 11.89 1.84
C ARG A 106 -4.79 11.99 3.29
N LYS A 107 -4.95 10.92 4.07
CA LYS A 107 -4.47 10.83 5.46
C LYS A 107 -3.01 10.39 5.57
N ALA A 108 -2.42 9.87 4.49
CA ALA A 108 -1.05 9.38 4.52
C ALA A 108 -0.10 10.54 4.86
N TYR A 109 0.79 10.31 5.83
CA TYR A 109 1.80 11.29 6.20
C TYR A 109 2.91 11.33 5.14
N ARG A 110 3.20 12.52 4.62
CA ARG A 110 4.16 12.72 3.52
C ARG A 110 5.16 13.81 3.83
N CYS A 111 6.29 13.70 3.16
CA CYS A 111 7.47 14.53 3.29
C CYS A 111 7.85 15.01 1.88
N TYR A 112 8.11 16.31 1.71
CA TYR A 112 8.69 16.83 0.49
C TYR A 112 10.08 16.23 0.29
N GLU A 113 10.24 15.39 -0.73
CA GLU A 113 11.49 14.70 -1.01
C GLU A 113 11.53 14.24 -2.47
N SER A 114 12.69 14.38 -3.09
CA SER A 114 12.98 13.76 -4.39
C SER A 114 14.40 13.22 -4.39
N ASN A 115 14.56 11.93 -4.07
CA ASN A 115 15.85 11.23 -4.08
C ASN A 115 16.93 11.98 -3.27
N GLY A 116 16.60 12.39 -2.06
CA GLY A 116 17.46 13.13 -1.14
C GLY A 116 17.59 14.63 -1.42
N LYS A 117 16.90 15.17 -2.43
CA LYS A 117 16.95 16.60 -2.80
C LYS A 117 15.74 17.36 -2.27
N ILE A 118 15.96 18.65 -1.98
CA ILE A 118 14.90 19.62 -1.68
C ILE A 118 14.00 19.77 -2.91
N THR A 119 12.69 19.78 -2.68
CA THR A 119 11.65 19.93 -3.70
C THR A 119 10.40 20.52 -3.04
N ASN A 120 9.57 21.22 -3.82
CA ASN A 120 8.27 21.74 -3.37
C ASN A 120 7.10 21.12 -4.13
N SER A 121 7.37 20.23 -5.09
CA SER A 121 6.37 19.65 -5.99
C SER A 121 6.30 18.14 -5.92
N LYS A 122 7.26 17.49 -5.23
CA LYS A 122 7.30 16.04 -5.07
C LYS A 122 7.25 15.67 -3.59
N ALA A 123 6.39 14.75 -3.23
CA ALA A 123 6.22 14.28 -1.87
C ALA A 123 6.19 12.76 -1.85
N ARG A 124 6.84 12.16 -0.86
CA ARG A 124 6.82 10.71 -0.63
C ARG A 124 6.17 10.39 0.72
N ARG A 125 5.66 9.18 0.87
CA ARG A 125 5.17 8.72 2.18
C ARG A 125 6.33 8.54 3.18
N CYS A 126 6.08 8.89 4.45
CA CYS A 126 7.01 8.70 5.56
C CYS A 126 6.34 7.89 6.69
N ASP A 127 6.80 6.65 6.93
CA ASP A 127 6.17 5.75 7.93
C ASP A 127 6.39 6.17 9.39
N LYS A 128 7.41 6.98 9.65
CA LYS A 128 7.72 7.47 11.01
C LYS A 128 6.94 8.73 11.41
N MET A 129 6.00 9.18 10.57
CA MET A 129 5.24 10.41 10.76
C MET A 129 6.12 11.64 11.04
N LYS A 130 7.34 11.66 10.48
CA LYS A 130 8.32 12.73 10.67
C LYS A 130 9.03 13.03 9.36
N CYS A 131 9.09 14.31 9.01
CA CYS A 131 9.97 14.84 7.96
C CYS A 131 11.22 15.46 8.62
N TYR A 132 12.33 15.55 7.88
CA TYR A 132 13.47 16.36 8.30
C TYR A 132 13.98 17.20 7.13
N ILE A 133 14.56 18.35 7.44
CA ILE A 133 15.37 19.14 6.52
C ILE A 133 16.70 19.42 7.23
N ALA A 134 17.81 19.19 6.55
CA ALA A 134 19.14 19.47 7.07
C ALA A 134 19.86 20.41 6.10
N SER A 135 20.45 21.48 6.65
CA SER A 135 21.31 22.40 5.90
C SER A 135 22.70 22.34 6.52
N THR A 136 23.72 22.13 5.70
CA THR A 136 25.12 22.20 6.14
C THR A 136 25.66 23.59 5.81
N LEU A 137 26.03 24.36 6.84
CA LEU A 137 26.73 25.62 6.63
C LEU A 137 28.16 25.32 6.15
N ILE A 138 28.44 25.54 4.85
CA ILE A 138 29.82 25.55 4.35
C ILE A 138 30.40 26.92 4.70
N GLY A 139 31.05 27.02 5.86
CA GLY A 139 31.82 28.20 6.21
C GLY A 139 33.12 28.25 5.42
N TYR A 140 33.25 29.16 4.46
CA TYR A 140 34.54 29.52 3.88
C TYR A 140 35.29 30.42 4.87
N ARG A 141 35.99 29.84 5.83
CA ARG A 141 37.11 30.51 6.50
C ARG A 141 38.39 29.89 5.96
N THR A 142 39.07 30.65 5.11
CA THR A 142 40.51 30.51 4.80
C THR A 142 41.04 29.07 4.86
N GLY A 143 40.84 28.31 3.78
CA GLY A 143 41.71 27.17 3.44
C GLY A 143 41.34 25.76 3.91
N ARG A 144 40.32 25.54 4.76
CA ARG A 144 39.82 24.17 5.05
C ARG A 144 38.30 24.15 5.24
N ALA A 145 37.61 23.35 4.43
CA ALA A 145 36.19 23.08 4.60
C ALA A 145 35.96 22.24 5.87
N VAL A 146 35.28 22.81 6.86
CA VAL A 146 34.81 22.08 8.04
C VAL A 146 33.30 21.89 7.88
N SER A 147 32.87 20.65 7.68
CA SER A 147 31.45 20.29 7.65
C SER A 147 30.93 20.20 9.08
N LEU A 148 30.17 21.20 9.52
CA LEU A 148 29.45 21.19 10.80
C LEU A 148 28.06 20.57 10.59
N THR A 149 27.89 19.30 10.98
CA THR A 149 26.59 18.63 10.97
C THR A 149 25.85 18.97 12.26
N VAL A 150 24.89 19.90 12.19
CA VAL A 150 23.99 20.19 13.31
C VAL A 150 22.71 19.35 13.17
N SER A 151 22.66 18.20 13.83
CA SER A 151 21.40 17.45 14.02
C SER A 151 20.63 18.06 15.19
N ARG A 152 19.70 18.98 14.91
CA ARG A 152 18.65 19.31 15.87
C ARG A 152 17.43 18.43 15.61
N HIS A 153 17.21 17.45 16.48
CA HIS A 153 15.93 16.77 16.60
C HIS A 153 14.94 17.73 17.25
N LEU A 154 14.12 18.41 16.45
CA LEU A 154 12.96 19.12 16.98
C LEU A 154 11.80 18.13 17.03
N GLN A 155 11.49 17.64 18.23
CA GLN A 155 10.23 16.98 18.52
C GLN A 155 9.19 18.09 18.74
N ILE A 156 8.16 18.12 17.90
CA ILE A 156 6.88 18.78 18.19
C ILE A 156 5.85 17.66 18.29
#